data_AF-A0A6V7U9S3-F1
#
_entry.id   AF-A0A6V7U9S3-F1
#
_cell.length_a   1.000
_cell.length_b   1.000
_cell.length_c   1.000
_cell.angle_alpha   90.00
_cell.angle_beta   90.00
_cell.angle_gamma   90.00
#
_symmetry.space_group_name_H-M   'P 1'
#
loop_
_entity.id
_entity.type
_entity.pdbx_description
1 polymer ?
#
loop_
_entity_poly.entity_id
_entity_poly.type
_entity_poly.pdbx_seq_one_letter_code
_entity_poly.pdbx_strand_id
1 'polypeptide(L)'
;MTFFHFCNCLILAYAPYFIVYKYSALSEYSNIWKCGQAALAYLLTQFIKMLTLATFYPVLDSAEFNPTYETMKSAVDVMDIIGLHFTMTYSGKGQVRMLSAGLGWAAAHAALNYFVFLLVGARAAGFSWRYLQTAFESNIYLAFYMCLATLVWVYNRQNQTLFYRRLASLLLLYCIGHSLIIQLLSIKFTLYSWHLLATKAALTFVLFVFTLIVYSNVGITEKSSTSTNRHYE
;
A
#
# COMPACT_ATOMS: atom_id res chain seq x y z
N MET A 1 3.91 -11.62 31.40
CA MET A 1 2.74 -11.64 30.49
C MET A 1 2.84 -10.61 29.35
N THR A 2 3.37 -9.41 29.59
CA THR A 2 3.47 -8.34 28.56
C THR A 2 4.32 -8.70 27.34
N PHE A 3 5.47 -9.36 27.54
CA PHE A 3 6.34 -9.82 26.44
C PHE A 3 5.64 -10.82 25.51
N PHE A 4 4.82 -11.72 26.06
CA PHE A 4 4.09 -12.70 25.25
C PHE A 4 3.06 -12.04 24.34
N HIS A 5 2.28 -11.08 24.86
CA HIS A 5 1.32 -10.31 24.05
C HIS A 5 2.01 -9.47 22.99
N PHE A 6 3.17 -8.89 23.32
CA PHE A 6 3.99 -8.16 22.36
C PHE A 6 4.46 -9.07 21.22
N CYS A 7 5.10 -10.21 21.53
CA CYS A 7 5.54 -11.16 20.52
C CYS A 7 4.38 -11.65 19.64
N ASN A 8 3.22 -11.95 20.22
CA ASN A 8 2.06 -12.36 19.43
C ASN A 8 1.58 -11.28 18.46
N CYS A 9 1.50 -10.01 18.89
CA CYS A 9 1.09 -8.91 18.01
C CYS A 9 2.16 -8.61 16.95
N LEU A 10 3.45 -8.71 17.31
CA LEU A 10 4.57 -8.54 16.39
C LEU A 10 4.55 -9.63 15.32
N ILE A 11 4.40 -10.89 15.72
CA ILE A 11 4.29 -12.02 14.78
C ILE A 11 3.07 -11.84 13.90
N LEU A 12 1.91 -11.47 14.46
CA LEU A 12 0.69 -11.28 13.66
C LEU A 12 0.83 -10.14 12.63
N ALA A 13 1.54 -9.07 12.97
CA ALA A 13 1.77 -7.95 12.06
C ALA A 13 2.85 -8.23 11.01
N TYR A 14 3.98 -8.84 11.39
CA TYR A 14 5.16 -8.96 10.52
C TYR A 14 5.33 -10.35 9.86
N ALA A 15 4.67 -11.41 10.35
CA ALA A 15 4.76 -12.72 9.72
C ALA A 15 4.29 -12.73 8.26
N PRO A 16 3.19 -12.04 7.87
CA PRO A 16 2.77 -12.01 6.47
C PRO A 16 3.83 -11.38 5.55
N TYR A 17 4.55 -10.36 6.01
CA TYR A 17 5.64 -9.74 5.25
C TYR A 17 6.77 -10.74 4.98
N PHE A 18 7.15 -11.51 6.00
CA PHE A 18 8.18 -12.55 5.87
C PHE A 18 7.74 -13.70 4.95
N ILE A 19 6.49 -14.13 5.05
CA ILE A 19 5.90 -15.16 4.18
C ILE A 19 5.93 -14.67 2.73
N VAL A 20 5.46 -13.45 2.46
CA VAL A 20 5.49 -12.89 1.09
C VAL A 20 6.93 -12.78 0.58
N TYR A 21 7.89 -12.35 1.39
CA TYR A 21 9.30 -12.28 0.97
C TYR A 21 9.87 -13.66 0.59
N LYS A 22 9.61 -14.69 1.41
CA LYS A 22 10.20 -16.01 1.24
C LYS A 22 9.53 -16.84 0.14
N TYR A 23 8.20 -16.83 0.09
CA TYR A 23 7.41 -17.66 -0.82
C TYR A 23 7.07 -16.99 -2.14
N SER A 24 7.14 -15.67 -2.23
CA SER A 24 7.24 -15.05 -3.54
C SER A 24 8.67 -15.25 -4.01
N ALA A 25 8.90 -15.64 -5.26
CA ALA A 25 10.22 -15.89 -5.86
C ALA A 25 11.20 -14.69 -5.82
N LEU A 26 10.82 -13.63 -5.11
CA LEU A 26 11.62 -12.48 -4.75
C LEU A 26 12.92 -12.84 -4.03
N SER A 27 12.90 -13.85 -3.14
CA SER A 27 14.10 -14.30 -2.42
C SER A 27 15.17 -14.90 -3.34
N GLU A 28 14.76 -15.42 -4.51
CA GLU A 28 15.63 -16.03 -5.51
C GLU A 28 16.09 -15.01 -6.58
N TYR A 29 15.17 -14.14 -7.05
CA TYR A 29 15.42 -13.21 -8.15
C TYR A 29 15.83 -11.79 -7.72
N SER A 30 15.60 -11.41 -6.46
CA SER A 30 15.84 -10.06 -5.97
C SER A 30 16.66 -10.06 -4.69
N ASN A 31 17.79 -9.35 -4.71
CA ASN A 31 18.57 -9.13 -3.50
C ASN A 31 17.76 -8.31 -2.49
N ILE A 32 17.82 -8.67 -1.20
CA ILE A 32 17.21 -7.93 -0.07
C ILE A 32 17.53 -6.43 -0.15
N TRP A 33 18.69 -6.08 -0.71
CA TRP A 33 19.13 -4.71 -0.96
C TRP A 33 18.14 -3.88 -1.79
N LYS A 34 17.51 -4.47 -2.82
CA LYS A 34 16.51 -3.77 -3.65
C LYS A 34 15.22 -3.46 -2.89
N CYS A 35 14.83 -4.37 -1.99
CA CYS A 35 13.73 -4.15 -1.06
C CYS A 35 14.09 -3.05 -0.05
N GLY A 36 15.32 -3.05 0.46
CA GLY A 36 15.85 -2.01 1.34
C GLY A 36 15.91 -0.62 0.68
N GLN A 37 16.28 -0.54 -0.59
CA GLN A 37 16.24 0.70 -1.37
C GLN A 37 14.81 1.25 -1.49
N ALA A 38 13.82 0.38 -1.72
CA ALA A 38 12.42 0.78 -1.74
C ALA A 38 11.93 1.28 -0.38
N ALA A 39 12.37 0.63 0.71
CA ALA A 39 12.08 1.08 2.07
C ALA A 39 12.71 2.45 2.37
N LEU A 40 13.93 2.71 1.91
CA LEU A 40 14.59 4.01 2.05
C LEU A 40 13.89 5.10 1.24
N ALA A 41 13.45 4.79 0.02
CA ALA A 41 12.65 5.72 -0.78
C ALA A 41 11.33 6.08 -0.08
N TYR A 42 10.67 5.10 0.55
CA TYR A 42 9.47 5.35 1.37
C TYR A 42 9.75 6.31 2.54
N LEU A 43 10.87 6.12 3.25
CA LEU A 43 11.26 7.01 4.35
C LEU A 43 11.38 8.46 3.87
N LEU A 44 12.05 8.66 2.75
CA LEU A 44 12.25 9.98 2.16
C LEU A 44 10.92 10.60 1.71
N THR A 45 10.07 9.83 1.03
CA THR A 45 8.76 10.34 0.55
C THR A 45 7.85 10.67 1.72
N GLN A 46 7.84 9.85 2.77
CA GLN A 46 7.07 10.09 3.98
C GLN A 46 7.54 11.34 4.73
N PHE A 47 8.86 11.59 4.78
CA PHE A 47 9.40 12.81 5.36
C PHE A 47 8.96 14.06 4.57
N ILE A 48 9.07 14.03 3.24
CA ILE A 48 8.61 15.12 2.37
C ILE A 48 7.11 15.35 2.51
N LYS A 49 6.32 14.28 2.58
CA LYS A 49 4.86 14.30 2.79
C LYS A 49 4.49 15.00 4.09
N MET A 50 5.14 14.65 5.19
CA MET A 50 4.90 15.27 6.49
C MET A 50 5.35 16.74 6.52
N LEU A 51 6.46 17.08 5.87
CA LEU A 51 6.90 18.48 5.76
C LEU A 51 5.89 19.32 4.95
N THR A 52 5.41 18.80 3.83
CA THR A 52 4.43 19.47 2.96
C THR A 52 3.11 19.70 3.70
N LEU A 53 2.64 18.69 4.44
CA LEU A 53 1.46 18.85 5.30
C LEU A 53 1.71 19.94 6.35
N ALA A 54 2.84 19.92 7.05
CA ALA A 54 3.12 20.93 8.08
C ALA A 54 3.29 22.36 7.54
N THR A 55 3.83 22.55 6.32
CA THR A 55 4.08 23.89 5.77
C THR A 55 2.87 24.50 5.07
N PHE A 56 2.09 23.70 4.33
CA PHE A 56 0.99 24.22 3.51
C PHE A 56 -0.37 24.09 4.19
N TYR A 57 -0.51 23.22 5.18
CA TYR A 57 -1.80 22.95 5.84
C TYR A 57 -1.76 23.45 7.28
N PRO A 58 -2.16 24.73 7.52
CA PRO A 58 -2.34 25.20 8.88
C PRO A 58 -3.40 24.35 9.59
N VAL A 59 -3.21 24.11 10.89
CA VAL A 59 -4.22 23.47 11.73
C VAL A 59 -5.42 24.41 11.77
N LEU A 60 -6.57 23.98 11.21
CA LEU A 60 -7.82 24.69 11.42
C LEU A 60 -8.38 24.28 12.79
N ASP A 61 -8.61 25.25 13.67
CA ASP A 61 -9.18 25.05 15.02
C ASP A 61 -10.70 24.76 15.01
N SER A 62 -11.34 24.71 13.84
CA SER A 62 -12.75 24.33 13.75
C SER A 62 -12.89 22.80 13.78
N ALA A 63 -13.55 22.29 14.83
CA ALA A 63 -13.92 20.88 14.98
C ALA A 63 -14.95 20.39 13.94
N GLU A 64 -15.27 21.22 12.94
CA GLU A 64 -16.20 20.91 11.86
C GLU A 64 -15.48 20.25 10.69
N PHE A 65 -16.10 19.20 10.14
CA PHE A 65 -15.58 18.50 8.97
C PHE A 65 -15.58 19.44 7.75
N ASN A 66 -14.39 19.86 7.34
CA ASN A 66 -14.19 20.71 6.17
C ASN A 66 -13.82 19.85 4.95
N PRO A 67 -14.75 19.62 4.00
CA PRO A 67 -14.49 18.74 2.85
C PRO A 67 -13.34 19.23 1.97
N THR A 68 -13.15 20.54 1.87
CA THR A 68 -12.05 21.15 1.10
C THR A 68 -10.68 20.79 1.69
N TYR A 69 -10.54 20.86 3.02
CA TYR A 69 -9.29 20.56 3.71
C TYR A 69 -8.92 19.08 3.57
N GLU A 70 -9.88 18.18 3.77
CA GLU A 70 -9.64 16.75 3.60
C GLU A 70 -9.30 16.42 2.15
N THR A 71 -10.00 17.00 1.16
CA THR A 71 -9.69 16.77 -0.26
C THR A 71 -8.27 17.18 -0.62
N MET A 72 -7.82 18.33 -0.12
CA MET A 72 -6.46 18.80 -0.32
C MET A 72 -5.43 17.88 0.37
N LYS A 73 -5.70 17.42 1.59
CA LYS A 73 -4.85 16.45 2.31
C LYS A 73 -4.67 15.14 1.54
N SER A 74 -5.72 14.65 0.89
CA SER A 74 -5.65 13.47 0.02
C SER A 74 -4.86 13.72 -1.26
N ALA A 75 -4.78 14.95 -1.76
CA ALA A 75 -3.91 15.26 -2.91
C ALA A 75 -2.43 15.00 -2.59
N VAL A 76 -2.03 15.04 -1.32
CA VAL A 76 -0.66 14.70 -0.90
C VAL A 76 -0.37 13.20 -1.07
N ASP A 77 -1.39 12.34 -1.12
CA ASP A 77 -1.22 10.90 -1.39
C ASP A 77 -0.70 10.62 -2.82
N VAL A 78 -0.76 11.61 -3.73
CA VAL A 78 -0.11 11.53 -5.06
C VAL A 78 1.41 11.36 -4.93
N MET A 79 2.02 11.92 -3.88
CA MET A 79 3.46 11.78 -3.62
C MET A 79 3.88 10.33 -3.42
N ASP A 80 3.01 9.50 -2.83
CA ASP A 80 3.29 8.08 -2.64
C ASP A 80 3.34 7.34 -3.98
N ILE A 81 2.45 7.69 -4.92
CA ILE A 81 2.46 7.13 -6.29
C ILE A 81 3.72 7.54 -7.04
N ILE A 82 4.12 8.81 -6.95
CA ILE A 82 5.34 9.33 -7.58
C ILE A 82 6.57 8.62 -7.00
N GLY A 83 6.66 8.50 -5.68
CA GLY A 83 7.77 7.83 -5.01
C GLY A 83 7.87 6.34 -5.38
N LEU A 84 6.74 5.66 -5.48
CA LEU A 84 6.68 4.25 -5.87
C LEU A 84 7.10 4.06 -7.34
N HIS A 85 6.67 4.96 -8.25
CA HIS A 85 7.09 4.96 -9.64
C HIS A 85 8.60 5.18 -9.78
N PHE A 86 9.14 6.16 -9.05
CA PHE A 86 10.58 6.43 -9.01
C PHE A 86 11.33 5.17 -8.55
N THR A 87 10.90 4.57 -7.44
CA THR A 87 11.50 3.34 -6.90
C THR A 87 11.52 2.19 -7.92
N MET A 88 10.43 2.00 -8.68
CA MET A 88 10.37 0.96 -9.72
C MET A 88 11.31 1.19 -10.90
N THR A 89 11.72 2.44 -11.13
CA THR A 89 12.69 2.77 -12.18
C THR A 89 14.09 2.27 -11.79
N TYR A 90 14.44 2.36 -10.51
CA TYR A 90 15.72 1.87 -9.99
C TYR A 90 15.70 0.37 -9.63
N SER A 91 14.52 -0.18 -9.33
CA SER A 91 14.38 -1.59 -8.95
C SER A 91 14.34 -2.50 -10.18
N GLY A 92 15.50 -3.03 -10.62
CA GLY A 92 15.60 -4.21 -11.51
C GLY A 92 14.77 -4.25 -12.82
N LYS A 93 14.69 -5.43 -13.44
CA LYS A 93 13.92 -5.68 -14.69
C LYS A 93 12.78 -6.67 -14.43
N GLY A 94 11.70 -6.54 -15.19
CA GLY A 94 10.59 -7.52 -15.24
C GLY A 94 9.47 -7.29 -14.22
N GLN A 95 8.79 -8.37 -13.83
CA GLN A 95 7.67 -8.37 -12.89
C GLN A 95 8.15 -8.33 -11.42
N VAL A 96 9.34 -8.87 -11.17
CA VAL A 96 9.98 -8.92 -9.84
C VAL A 96 10.12 -7.52 -9.22
N ARG A 97 10.29 -6.47 -10.05
CA ARG A 97 10.43 -5.09 -9.58
C ARG A 97 9.21 -4.55 -8.85
N MET A 98 8.00 -4.90 -9.31
CA MET A 98 6.78 -4.38 -8.68
C MET A 98 6.61 -5.01 -7.30
N LEU A 99 6.96 -6.29 -7.19
CA LEU A 99 6.86 -7.06 -5.96
C LEU A 99 7.92 -6.61 -4.95
N SER A 100 9.16 -6.34 -5.37
CA SER A 100 10.19 -5.82 -4.47
C SER A 100 9.94 -4.38 -4.04
N ALA A 101 9.48 -3.52 -4.96
CA ALA A 101 9.13 -2.14 -4.62
C ALA A 101 7.93 -2.11 -3.67
N GLY A 102 6.85 -2.84 -3.98
CA GLY A 102 5.64 -2.88 -3.15
C GLY A 102 5.88 -3.48 -1.77
N LEU A 103 6.60 -4.60 -1.68
CA LEU A 103 6.90 -5.24 -0.41
C LEU A 103 7.81 -4.37 0.47
N GLY A 104 8.85 -3.76 -0.10
CA GLY A 104 9.75 -2.87 0.63
C GLY A 104 9.03 -1.62 1.13
N TRP A 105 8.18 -1.02 0.29
CA TRP A 105 7.35 0.12 0.65
C TRP A 105 6.38 -0.21 1.77
N ALA A 106 5.66 -1.33 1.66
CA ALA A 106 4.73 -1.79 2.68
C ALA A 106 5.44 -2.12 4.00
N ALA A 107 6.61 -2.76 3.94
CA ALA A 107 7.39 -3.12 5.13
C ALA A 107 7.89 -1.86 5.86
N ALA A 108 8.35 -0.86 5.11
CA ALA A 108 8.77 0.41 5.67
C ALA A 108 7.59 1.17 6.29
N HIS A 109 6.43 1.19 5.63
CA HIS A 109 5.20 1.74 6.19
C HIS A 109 4.85 1.08 7.52
N ALA A 110 4.87 -0.25 7.58
CA ALA A 110 4.54 -0.97 8.80
C ALA A 110 5.56 -0.78 9.93
N ALA A 111 6.84 -0.75 9.59
CA ALA A 111 7.91 -0.48 10.55
C ALA A 111 7.77 0.93 11.15
N LEU A 112 7.47 1.95 10.35
CA LEU A 112 7.35 3.31 10.88
C LEU A 112 6.06 3.56 11.66
N ASN A 113 4.93 3.07 11.17
CA ASN A 113 3.63 3.41 11.73
C ASN A 113 3.23 2.52 12.91
N TYR A 114 3.61 1.24 12.89
CA TYR A 114 3.11 0.27 13.87
C TYR A 114 4.17 -0.20 14.86
N PHE A 115 5.46 -0.19 14.52
CA PHE A 115 6.50 -0.70 15.41
C PHE A 115 6.56 0.07 16.72
N VAL A 116 6.57 1.41 16.65
CA VAL A 116 6.58 2.27 17.84
C VAL A 116 5.33 2.05 18.69
N PHE A 117 4.16 1.96 18.05
CA PHE A 117 2.90 1.72 18.73
C PHE A 117 2.87 0.37 19.46
N LEU A 118 3.39 -0.69 18.83
CA LEU A 118 3.47 -2.04 19.41
C LEU A 118 4.51 -2.11 20.54
N LEU A 119 5.64 -1.40 20.42
CA LEU A 119 6.66 -1.31 21.47
C LEU A 119 6.12 -0.61 22.73
N VAL A 120 5.42 0.51 22.57
CA VAL A 120 4.76 1.21 23.69
C VAL A 120 3.65 0.34 24.30
N GLY A 121 2.94 -0.43 23.47
CA GLY A 121 1.96 -1.41 23.93
C GLY A 121 2.53 -2.50 24.83
N ALA A 122 3.78 -2.92 24.61
CA ALA A 122 4.48 -3.89 25.47
C ALA A 122 4.77 -3.36 26.89
N ARG A 123 4.77 -2.03 27.07
CA ARG A 123 5.01 -1.37 28.36
C ARG A 123 3.73 -1.11 29.16
N ALA A 124 2.56 -1.23 28.53
CA ALA A 124 1.28 -1.03 29.19
C ALA A 124 0.92 -2.20 30.12
N ALA A 125 0.36 -1.89 31.29
CA ALA A 125 0.05 -2.88 32.33
C ALA A 125 -1.15 -3.79 31.99
N GLY A 126 -1.91 -3.50 30.92
CA GLY A 126 -3.07 -4.28 30.49
C GLY A 126 -3.16 -4.45 28.98
N PHE A 127 -3.55 -5.64 28.53
CA PHE A 127 -3.74 -5.94 27.11
C PHE A 127 -5.04 -5.31 26.61
N SER A 128 -4.95 -4.47 25.58
CA SER A 128 -6.11 -3.86 24.93
C SER A 128 -6.30 -4.43 23.53
N TRP A 129 -7.57 -4.56 23.12
CA TRP A 129 -7.96 -5.06 21.80
C TRP A 129 -7.48 -4.17 20.64
N ARG A 130 -7.07 -2.93 20.96
CA ARG A 130 -6.54 -1.97 19.99
C ARG A 130 -5.22 -2.44 19.37
N TYR A 131 -4.35 -3.12 20.12
CA TYR A 131 -3.09 -3.64 19.58
C TYR A 131 -3.33 -4.73 18.52
N LEU A 132 -4.33 -5.57 18.75
CA LEU A 132 -4.75 -6.59 17.79
C LEU A 132 -5.33 -5.96 16.53
N GLN A 133 -6.16 -4.93 16.68
CA GLN A 133 -6.71 -4.17 15.55
C GLN A 133 -5.60 -3.52 14.71
N THR A 134 -4.60 -2.90 15.36
CA THR A 134 -3.47 -2.30 14.66
C THR A 134 -2.62 -3.34 13.92
N ALA A 135 -2.46 -4.55 14.48
CA ALA A 135 -1.77 -5.63 13.78
C ALA A 135 -2.52 -6.09 12.52
N PHE A 136 -3.84 -6.25 12.59
CA PHE A 136 -4.67 -6.55 11.42
C PHE A 136 -4.67 -5.41 10.40
N GLU A 137 -4.70 -4.17 10.87
CA GLU A 137 -4.63 -2.98 10.02
C GLU A 137 -3.33 -2.96 9.20
N SER A 138 -2.18 -3.29 9.81
CA SER A 138 -0.91 -3.43 9.08
C SER A 138 -1.01 -4.43 7.93
N ASN A 139 -1.68 -5.57 8.14
CA ASN A 139 -1.83 -6.60 7.11
C ASN A 139 -2.75 -6.15 5.97
N ILE A 140 -3.78 -5.35 6.26
CA ILE A 140 -4.62 -4.73 5.22
C ILE A 140 -3.78 -3.75 4.39
N TYR A 141 -2.96 -2.91 5.04
CA TYR A 141 -2.09 -1.98 4.33
C TYR A 141 -1.00 -2.69 3.51
N LEU A 142 -0.50 -3.85 3.95
CA LEU A 142 0.37 -4.69 3.12
C LEU A 142 -0.30 -5.02 1.78
N ALA A 143 -1.52 -5.55 1.82
CA ALA A 143 -2.26 -5.88 0.61
C ALA A 143 -2.52 -4.63 -0.26
N PHE A 144 -2.90 -3.51 0.37
CA PHE A 144 -3.12 -2.24 -0.33
C PHE A 144 -1.88 -1.74 -1.08
N TYR A 145 -0.72 -1.67 -0.42
CA TYR A 145 0.52 -1.21 -1.06
C TYR A 145 1.04 -2.18 -2.12
N MET A 146 0.81 -3.48 -1.94
CA MET A 146 1.05 -4.47 -2.99
C MET A 146 0.19 -4.21 -4.23
N CYS A 147 -1.11 -3.97 -4.06
CA CYS A 147 -2.00 -3.57 -5.17
C CYS A 147 -1.54 -2.26 -5.81
N LEU A 148 -1.23 -1.23 -5.02
CA LEU A 148 -0.74 0.04 -5.51
C LEU A 148 0.51 -0.12 -6.39
N ALA A 149 1.46 -0.94 -5.93
CA ALA A 149 2.68 -1.22 -6.70
C ALA A 149 2.38 -1.90 -8.03
N THR A 150 1.48 -2.88 -8.03
CA THR A 150 1.08 -3.54 -9.28
C THR A 150 0.36 -2.58 -10.24
N LEU A 151 -0.51 -1.71 -9.73
CA LEU A 151 -1.26 -0.73 -10.55
C LEU A 151 -0.32 0.31 -11.18
N VAL A 152 0.62 0.85 -10.41
CA VAL A 152 1.64 1.78 -10.93
C VAL A 152 2.48 1.10 -12.01
N TRP A 153 2.85 -0.17 -11.81
CA TRP A 153 3.60 -0.92 -12.82
C TRP A 153 2.81 -1.16 -14.10
N VAL A 154 1.53 -1.54 -13.99
CA VAL A 154 0.65 -1.74 -15.16
C VAL A 154 0.40 -0.44 -15.91
N TYR A 155 0.19 0.67 -15.19
CA TYR A 155 -0.06 1.98 -15.79
C TYR A 155 1.11 2.47 -16.67
N ASN A 156 2.35 2.20 -16.25
CA ASN A 156 3.55 2.58 -17.00
C ASN A 156 3.90 1.61 -18.15
N ARG A 157 3.16 0.51 -18.32
CA ARG A 157 3.41 -0.46 -19.39
C ARG A 157 2.83 0.07 -20.71
N GLN A 158 3.68 0.21 -21.73
CA GLN A 158 3.33 0.85 -23.00
C GLN A 158 2.43 -0.03 -23.92
N ASN A 159 2.47 -1.36 -23.76
CA ASN A 159 1.77 -2.33 -24.64
C ASN A 159 0.40 -2.76 -24.11
N GLN A 160 -0.39 -1.85 -23.53
CA GLN A 160 -1.71 -2.16 -22.98
C GLN A 160 -2.84 -1.57 -23.84
N THR A 161 -3.98 -2.26 -23.89
CA THR A 161 -5.17 -1.70 -24.53
C THR A 161 -5.61 -0.44 -23.79
N LEU A 162 -6.17 0.52 -24.54
CA LEU A 162 -6.61 1.80 -23.99
C LEU A 162 -7.61 1.62 -22.84
N PHE A 163 -8.44 0.58 -22.89
CA PHE A 163 -9.43 0.25 -21.86
C PHE A 163 -8.77 -0.09 -20.52
N TYR A 164 -7.84 -1.05 -20.48
CA TYR A 164 -7.19 -1.46 -19.23
C TYR A 164 -6.28 -0.36 -18.66
N ARG A 165 -5.68 0.46 -19.53
CA ARG A 165 -4.93 1.65 -19.09
C ARG A 165 -5.83 2.69 -18.41
N ARG A 166 -7.02 2.94 -18.96
CA ARG A 166 -8.02 3.82 -18.33
C ARG A 166 -8.50 3.23 -17.01
N LEU A 167 -8.80 1.93 -16.95
CA LEU A 167 -9.19 1.26 -15.72
C LEU A 167 -8.10 1.36 -14.63
N ALA A 168 -6.84 1.13 -14.99
CA ALA A 168 -5.71 1.31 -14.07
C ALA A 168 -5.61 2.76 -13.56
N SER A 169 -5.82 3.76 -14.42
CA SER A 169 -5.83 5.17 -14.00
C SER A 169 -6.97 5.51 -13.04
N LEU A 170 -8.16 4.92 -13.23
CA LEU A 170 -9.29 5.10 -12.32
C LEU A 170 -9.03 4.44 -10.96
N LEU A 171 -8.41 3.25 -10.95
CA LEU A 171 -8.02 2.58 -9.71
C LEU A 171 -6.91 3.34 -8.97
N LEU A 172 -5.96 3.94 -9.67
CA LEU A 172 -4.96 4.83 -9.05
C LEU A 172 -5.60 6.08 -8.46
N LEU A 173 -6.59 6.67 -9.13
CA LEU A 173 -7.36 7.79 -8.58
C LEU A 173 -8.12 7.36 -7.31
N TYR A 174 -8.71 6.17 -7.32
CA TYR A 174 -9.32 5.59 -6.12
C TYR A 174 -8.31 5.43 -4.98
N CYS A 175 -7.08 4.97 -5.25
CA CYS A 175 -6.04 4.84 -4.23
C CYS A 175 -5.65 6.19 -3.60
N ILE A 176 -5.61 7.27 -4.38
CA ILE A 176 -5.38 8.64 -3.87
C ILE A 176 -6.53 9.04 -2.94
N GLY A 177 -7.78 8.84 -3.40
CA GLY A 177 -8.98 9.19 -2.64
C GLY A 177 -9.35 8.24 -1.50
N HIS A 178 -8.64 7.11 -1.34
CA HIS A 178 -9.00 6.04 -0.40
C HIS A 178 -9.10 6.55 1.05
N SER A 179 -8.18 7.42 1.46
CA SER A 179 -8.20 8.04 2.79
C SER A 179 -9.49 8.83 3.03
N LEU A 180 -9.95 9.61 2.04
CA LEU A 180 -11.19 10.37 2.12
C LEU A 180 -12.41 9.48 2.17
N ILE A 181 -12.44 8.46 1.32
CA ILE A 181 -13.58 7.54 1.24
C ILE A 181 -13.79 6.87 2.59
N ILE A 182 -12.72 6.41 3.25
CA ILE A 182 -12.81 5.82 4.58
C ILE A 182 -13.31 6.84 5.60
N GLN A 183 -12.79 8.06 5.60
CA GLN A 183 -13.21 9.09 6.56
C GLN A 183 -14.69 9.47 6.39
N LEU A 184 -15.13 9.72 5.15
CA LEU A 184 -16.53 10.01 4.83
C LEU A 184 -17.46 8.87 5.26
N LEU A 185 -17.05 7.63 5.01
CA LEU A 185 -17.81 6.45 5.38
C LEU A 185 -17.87 6.27 6.91
N SER A 186 -16.76 6.56 7.60
CA SER A 186 -16.67 6.54 9.06
C SER A 186 -17.59 7.56 9.71
N ILE A 187 -17.69 8.78 9.16
CA ILE A 187 -18.56 9.84 9.68
C ILE A 187 -20.03 9.49 9.40
N LYS A 188 -20.35 9.10 8.16
CA LYS A 188 -21.73 8.84 7.74
C LYS A 188 -22.37 7.64 8.45
N PHE A 189 -21.62 6.57 8.65
CA PHE A 189 -22.10 5.34 9.29
C PHE A 189 -21.66 5.21 10.75
N THR A 190 -20.97 6.22 11.29
CA THR A 190 -20.53 6.25 12.70
C THR A 190 -19.74 4.98 13.06
N LEU A 191 -18.86 4.57 12.14
CA LEU A 191 -18.12 3.31 12.24
C LEU A 191 -16.95 3.48 13.21
N TYR A 192 -16.93 2.65 14.27
CA TYR A 192 -15.82 2.64 15.23
C TYR A 192 -15.23 1.24 15.35
N SER A 193 -13.94 1.18 15.74
CA SER A 193 -13.27 -0.06 16.17
C SER A 193 -13.30 -1.16 15.09
N TRP A 194 -14.01 -2.27 15.31
CA TRP A 194 -14.08 -3.41 14.40
C TRP A 194 -14.77 -3.13 13.06
N HIS A 195 -15.80 -2.29 13.07
CA HIS A 195 -16.52 -1.98 11.84
C HIS A 195 -15.66 -1.15 10.90
N LEU A 196 -14.89 -0.20 11.43
CA LEU A 196 -13.93 0.56 10.65
C LEU A 196 -12.87 -0.35 10.01
N LEU A 197 -12.33 -1.30 10.78
CA LEU A 197 -11.36 -2.27 10.28
C LEU A 197 -11.95 -3.17 9.18
N ALA A 198 -13.17 -3.68 9.39
CA ALA A 198 -13.87 -4.50 8.41
C ALA A 198 -14.13 -3.74 7.10
N THR A 199 -14.52 -2.46 7.19
CA THR A 199 -14.69 -1.59 6.04
C THR A 199 -13.40 -1.37 5.28
N LYS A 200 -12.27 -1.09 5.96
CA LYS A 200 -10.94 -0.98 5.31
C LYS A 200 -10.57 -2.29 4.59
N ALA A 201 -10.82 -3.43 5.23
CA ALA A 201 -10.57 -4.74 4.63
C ALA A 201 -11.43 -4.98 3.38
N ALA A 202 -12.73 -4.67 3.44
CA ALA A 202 -13.64 -4.84 2.32
C ALA A 202 -13.26 -3.97 1.12
N LEU A 203 -12.93 -2.70 1.35
CA LEU A 203 -12.48 -1.78 0.29
C LEU A 203 -11.16 -2.24 -0.34
N THR A 204 -10.21 -2.69 0.48
CA THR A 204 -8.93 -3.23 -0.01
C THR A 204 -9.13 -4.54 -0.79
N PHE A 205 -10.08 -5.38 -0.37
CA PHE A 205 -10.42 -6.61 -1.08
C PHE A 205 -11.04 -6.31 -2.46
N VAL A 206 -11.94 -5.35 -2.55
CA VAL A 206 -12.50 -4.88 -3.84
C VAL A 206 -11.38 -4.37 -4.74
N LEU A 207 -10.49 -3.53 -4.22
CA LEU A 207 -9.31 -3.04 -4.95
C LEU A 207 -8.43 -4.20 -5.44
N PHE A 208 -8.19 -5.21 -4.61
CA PHE A 208 -7.43 -6.40 -4.97
C PHE A 208 -8.05 -7.16 -6.13
N VAL A 209 -9.37 -7.40 -6.11
CA VAL A 209 -10.09 -8.09 -7.19
C VAL A 209 -9.96 -7.32 -8.51
N PHE A 210 -10.19 -6.00 -8.51
CA PHE A 210 -10.02 -5.19 -9.72
C PHE A 210 -8.59 -5.15 -10.22
N THR A 211 -7.62 -5.07 -9.31
CA THR A 211 -6.20 -5.10 -9.63
C THR A 211 -5.80 -6.44 -10.25
N LEU A 212 -6.33 -7.55 -9.73
CA LEU A 212 -6.12 -8.89 -10.28
C LEU A 212 -6.66 -9.00 -11.71
N ILE A 213 -7.87 -8.49 -11.97
CA ILE A 213 -8.48 -8.48 -13.31
C ILE A 213 -7.61 -7.66 -14.28
N VAL A 214 -7.15 -6.48 -13.87
CA VAL A 214 -6.27 -5.65 -14.70
C VAL A 214 -4.94 -6.37 -14.98
N TYR A 215 -4.35 -6.99 -13.96
CA TYR A 215 -3.07 -7.71 -14.08
C TYR A 215 -3.17 -8.97 -14.95
N SER A 216 -4.24 -9.76 -14.83
CA SER A 216 -4.41 -10.99 -15.63
C SER A 216 -4.54 -10.70 -17.12
N ASN A 217 -5.21 -9.59 -17.47
CA ASN A 217 -5.38 -9.16 -18.86
C ASN A 217 -4.08 -8.66 -19.49
N VAL A 218 -3.14 -8.14 -18.68
CA VAL A 218 -1.78 -7.81 -19.13
C VAL A 218 -1.07 -9.08 -19.64
N GLY A 219 -1.15 -10.18 -18.89
CA GLY A 219 -0.51 -11.44 -19.26
C GLY A 219 -1.06 -12.11 -20.52
N ILE A 220 -2.36 -11.95 -20.79
CA ILE A 220 -3.00 -12.46 -22.02
C ILE A 220 -2.47 -11.70 -23.25
N THR A 221 -2.29 -10.39 -23.13
CA THR A 221 -1.78 -9.54 -24.21
C THR A 221 -0.34 -9.92 -24.59
N GLU A 222 0.48 -10.31 -23.60
CA GLU A 222 1.87 -10.73 -23.81
C GLU A 222 1.96 -12.02 -24.65
N LYS A 223 1.10 -13.01 -24.38
CA LYS A 223 1.02 -14.26 -25.17
C LYS A 223 0.57 -14.03 -26.61
N SER A 224 -0.39 -13.12 -26.83
CA SER A 224 -0.87 -12.76 -28.18
C SER A 224 0.25 -12.14 -29.02
N SER A 225 1.06 -11.24 -28.44
CA SER A 225 2.18 -10.63 -29.16
C SER A 225 3.29 -11.62 -29.56
N THR A 226 3.53 -12.65 -28.74
CA THR A 226 4.55 -13.67 -29.02
C THR A 226 4.07 -14.75 -30.00
N SER A 227 2.76 -14.97 -30.15
CA SER A 227 2.23 -15.81 -31.23
C SER A 227 2.29 -15.12 -32.59
N THR A 228 2.05 -13.81 -32.64
CA THR A 228 2.12 -13.06 -33.91
C THR A 228 3.54 -13.00 -34.47
N ASN A 229 4.56 -12.81 -33.62
CA ASN A 229 5.96 -12.80 -34.08
C ASN A 229 6.45 -14.17 -34.57
N ARG A 230 5.88 -15.29 -34.10
CA ARG A 230 6.24 -16.63 -34.56
C ARG A 230 5.64 -17.02 -35.92
N HIS A 231 4.73 -16.23 -36.47
CA HIS A 231 4.17 -16.45 -37.81
C HIS A 231 4.91 -15.69 -38.92
N TYR A 232 5.94 -14.92 -38.57
CA TYR A 232 6.79 -14.16 -39.51
C TYR A 232 8.25 -14.66 -39.56
N GLU A 233 8.55 -15.78 -38.89
CA GLU A 233 9.80 -16.55 -39.04
C GLU A 233 9.48 -17.91 -39.67
#